data_AF-A0AAN8W7N8-F1
#
_entry.id   AF-A0AAN8W7N8-F1
#
_cell.length_a   1.000
_cell.length_b   1.000
_cell.length_c   1.000
_cell.angle_alpha   90.00
_cell.angle_beta   90.00
_cell.angle_gamma   90.00
#
_symmetry.space_group_name_H-M   'P 1'
#
loop_
_entity.id
_entity.type
_entity.pdbx_description
1 polymer ?
#
loop_
_entity_poly.entity_id
_entity_poly.type
_entity_poly.pdbx_seq_one_letter_code
_entity_poly.pdbx_strand_id
1 'polypeptide(L)'
;MSSPKKNASDEGEMRRKEGKSVAIILRYADWMDYLLMLLGTIGSLGDGMSTNVLLVFASRLMNSLGYGGTQENNGNFMEEVGKCSLYFVYLALAVLVIAFMEGYCWSRTSERQVLKIRYKYLEAVLRQEVGFFDSQEATTSEIINSISKDTSLIQEVLSEKVPLFLMHASVFVSGLAFAAYFSWRLSLVAFPTLLLLIIPGMIYGKYLLYLAKQSFNEYGKANTILEQALGSIKTVYSFTAEKRIAEKYSAILDRTTQLGIKQGIAKGLAVGCTGCSFAIWAFLAWYGSRLVMYKGESGGRIYAASISFILGGLYVSYSHQVSSYYVL
;
A
#
# COMPACT_ATOMS: atom_id res chain seq x y z
N MET A 1 12.08 12.57 -37.31
CA MET A 1 12.85 12.22 -36.11
C MET A 1 12.62 13.33 -35.06
N SER A 2 11.51 13.25 -34.32
CA SER A 2 11.00 14.33 -33.48
C SER A 2 11.01 13.94 -31.99
N SER A 3 11.96 14.54 -31.27
CA SER A 3 12.08 14.85 -29.83
C SER A 3 11.28 14.07 -28.76
N PRO A 4 11.96 13.53 -27.73
CA PRO A 4 11.38 12.95 -26.51
C PRO A 4 11.04 13.99 -25.41
N LYS A 5 10.73 15.24 -25.76
CA LYS A 5 10.53 16.33 -24.78
C LYS A 5 9.12 16.44 -24.18
N LYS A 6 8.14 15.67 -24.65
CA LYS A 6 6.73 15.79 -24.21
C LYS A 6 6.41 15.04 -22.91
N ASN A 7 7.23 14.07 -22.49
CA ASN A 7 6.93 13.22 -21.33
C ASN A 7 7.40 13.82 -19.99
N ALA A 8 8.44 14.65 -19.98
CA ALA A 8 8.99 15.21 -18.74
C ALA A 8 8.16 16.38 -18.18
N SER A 9 7.42 17.10 -19.03
CA SER A 9 6.54 18.20 -18.62
C SER A 9 5.23 17.71 -17.97
N ASP A 10 4.64 16.63 -18.51
CA ASP A 10 3.42 16.01 -17.96
C ASP A 10 3.65 15.38 -16.59
N GLU A 11 4.81 14.73 -16.37
CA GLU A 11 5.17 14.16 -15.07
C GLU A 11 5.40 15.26 -14.00
N GLY A 12 5.96 16.40 -14.41
CA GLY A 12 6.16 17.57 -13.54
C GLY A 12 4.86 18.24 -13.12
N GLU A 13 3.87 18.34 -14.01
CA GLU A 13 2.54 18.86 -13.70
C GLU A 13 1.69 17.90 -12.87
N MET A 14 1.78 16.59 -13.12
CA MET A 14 1.10 15.57 -12.29
C MET A 14 1.62 15.60 -10.85
N ARG A 15 2.95 15.61 -10.63
CA ARG A 15 3.54 15.71 -9.28
C ARG A 15 3.18 17.01 -8.56
N ARG A 16 3.08 18.14 -9.28
CA ARG A 16 2.61 19.42 -8.71
C ARG A 16 1.12 19.41 -8.35
N LYS A 17 0.27 18.74 -9.13
CA LYS A 17 -1.15 18.54 -8.80
C LYS A 17 -1.32 17.58 -7.61
N GLU A 18 -0.58 16.48 -7.56
CA GLU A 18 -0.57 15.53 -6.44
C GLU A 18 -0.11 16.19 -5.13
N GLY A 19 1.00 16.93 -5.15
CA GLY A 19 1.51 17.65 -3.97
C GLY A 19 0.56 18.74 -3.45
N LYS A 20 -0.20 19.39 -4.35
CA LYS A 20 -1.29 20.29 -3.95
C LYS A 20 -2.49 19.52 -3.38
N SER A 21 -2.81 18.34 -3.91
CA SER A 21 -3.96 17.53 -3.47
C SER A 21 -3.82 17.04 -2.03
N VAL A 22 -2.63 16.51 -1.65
CA VAL A 22 -2.38 16.03 -0.28
C VAL A 22 -2.38 17.18 0.74
N ALA A 23 -1.79 18.32 0.38
CA ALA A 23 -1.81 19.53 1.22
C ALA A 23 -3.22 20.12 1.39
N ILE A 24 -4.09 19.96 0.40
CA ILE A 24 -5.50 20.37 0.47
C ILE A 24 -6.28 19.46 1.42
N ILE A 25 -6.02 18.14 1.41
CA ILE A 25 -6.66 17.18 2.33
C ILE A 25 -6.28 17.46 3.78
N LEU A 26 -5.02 17.83 4.04
CA LEU A 26 -4.51 18.15 5.38
C LEU A 26 -4.74 19.60 5.82
N ARG A 27 -5.43 20.42 5.01
CA ARG A 27 -5.63 21.86 5.29
C ARG A 27 -6.45 22.13 6.56
N TYR A 28 -7.23 21.16 7.02
CA TYR A 28 -8.08 21.25 8.21
C TYR A 28 -7.43 20.67 9.48
N ALA A 29 -6.13 20.33 9.43
CA ALA A 29 -5.36 19.85 10.58
C ALA A 29 -5.13 20.96 11.62
N ASP A 30 -5.60 20.73 12.85
CA ASP A 30 -5.20 21.56 13.98
C ASP A 30 -3.80 21.16 14.47
N TRP A 31 -3.20 21.98 15.33
CA TRP A 31 -1.94 21.65 16.02
C TRP A 31 -1.97 20.25 16.70
N MET A 32 -3.10 19.88 17.31
CA MET A 32 -3.26 18.55 17.93
C MET A 32 -3.28 17.42 16.90
N ASP A 33 -3.80 17.67 15.69
CA ASP A 33 -3.78 16.69 14.61
C ASP A 33 -2.36 16.53 14.05
N TYR A 34 -1.59 17.62 13.96
CA TYR A 34 -0.17 17.56 13.61
C TYR A 34 0.66 16.75 14.61
N LEU A 35 0.40 16.92 15.91
CA LEU A 35 1.07 16.15 16.95
C LEU A 35 0.73 14.66 16.87
N LEU A 36 -0.55 14.32 16.68
CA LEU A 36 -1.00 12.93 16.51
C LEU A 36 -0.40 12.32 15.24
N MET A 37 -0.37 13.03 14.12
CA MET A 37 0.29 12.56 12.89
C MET A 37 1.79 12.34 13.10
N LEU A 38 2.47 13.21 13.85
CA LEU A 38 3.89 13.04 14.14
C LEU A 38 4.14 11.79 15.01
N LEU A 39 3.34 11.58 16.06
CA LEU A 39 3.44 10.35 16.87
C LEU A 39 3.10 9.10 16.06
N GLY A 40 2.06 9.17 15.22
CA GLY A 40 1.66 8.10 14.32
C GLY A 40 2.74 7.74 13.32
N THR A 41 3.42 8.73 12.71
CA THR A 41 4.53 8.48 11.78
C THR A 41 5.71 7.82 12.48
N ILE A 42 6.08 8.26 13.69
CA ILE A 42 7.12 7.60 14.50
C ILE A 42 6.72 6.15 14.81
N GLY A 43 5.44 5.92 15.11
CA GLY A 43 4.84 4.60 15.27
C GLY A 43 5.06 3.71 14.05
N SER A 44 4.57 4.14 12.88
CA SER A 44 4.70 3.41 11.61
C SER A 44 6.15 3.12 11.22
N LEU A 45 7.05 4.08 11.46
CA LEU A 45 8.48 3.89 11.20
C LEU A 45 9.06 2.81 12.14
N GLY A 46 8.73 2.88 13.43
CA GLY A 46 9.16 1.91 14.43
C GLY A 46 8.63 0.51 14.16
N ASP A 47 7.36 0.37 13.77
CA ASP A 47 6.75 -0.91 13.43
C ASP A 47 7.45 -1.54 12.22
N GLY A 48 7.68 -0.76 11.16
CA GLY A 48 8.44 -1.25 10.00
C GLY A 48 9.88 -1.65 10.33
N MET A 49 10.57 -0.92 11.20
CA MET A 49 11.92 -1.27 11.65
C MET A 49 11.95 -2.54 12.52
N SER A 50 10.88 -2.81 13.27
CA SER A 50 10.83 -3.92 14.23
C SER A 50 11.07 -5.28 13.59
N THR A 51 10.60 -5.47 12.35
CA THR A 51 10.80 -6.71 11.57
C THR A 51 12.29 -6.96 11.30
N ASN A 52 13.07 -5.91 11.03
CA ASN A 52 14.51 -6.02 10.83
C ASN A 52 15.27 -6.19 12.15
N VAL A 53 14.82 -5.54 13.22
CA VAL A 53 15.40 -5.71 14.56
C VAL A 53 15.19 -7.14 15.07
N LEU A 54 14.03 -7.74 14.81
CA LEU A 54 13.76 -9.14 15.12
C LEU A 54 14.80 -10.07 14.50
N LEU A 55 15.20 -9.80 13.25
CA LEU A 55 16.20 -10.59 12.53
C LEU A 55 17.61 -10.46 13.14
N VAL A 56 17.92 -9.36 13.82
CA VAL A 56 19.18 -9.23 14.57
C VAL A 56 19.24 -10.27 15.68
N PHE A 57 18.17 -10.40 16.48
CA PHE A 57 18.13 -11.38 17.56
C PHE A 57 18.06 -12.81 17.01
N ALA A 58 17.27 -13.04 15.96
CA ALA A 58 17.21 -14.32 15.26
C ALA A 58 18.58 -14.73 14.69
N SER A 59 19.39 -13.79 14.17
CA SER A 59 20.74 -14.06 13.67
C SER A 59 21.66 -14.62 14.75
N ARG A 60 21.56 -14.10 15.98
CA ARG A 60 22.37 -14.53 17.13
C ARG A 60 21.98 -15.95 17.55
N LEU A 61 20.68 -16.22 17.58
CA LEU A 61 20.17 -17.56 17.87
C LEU A 61 20.60 -18.57 16.80
N MET A 62 20.51 -18.22 15.52
CA MET A 62 20.97 -19.06 14.41
C MET A 62 22.48 -19.33 14.46
N ASN A 63 23.28 -18.35 14.88
CA ASN A 63 24.72 -18.57 15.10
C ASN A 63 24.97 -19.53 16.26
N SER A 64 24.30 -19.34 17.40
CA SER A 64 24.41 -20.22 18.55
C SER A 64 24.09 -21.67 18.19
N LEU A 65 23.04 -21.89 17.40
CA LEU A 65 22.67 -23.21 16.86
C LEU A 65 23.73 -23.78 15.92
N GLY A 66 24.29 -22.95 15.02
CA GLY A 66 25.31 -23.38 14.05
C GLY A 66 26.64 -23.80 14.69
N TYR A 67 27.05 -23.13 15.78
CA TYR A 67 28.29 -23.44 16.51
C TYR A 67 28.10 -24.46 17.64
N GLY A 68 26.87 -24.65 18.12
CA GLY A 68 26.56 -25.57 19.23
C GLY A 68 26.89 -27.04 18.95
N GLY A 69 27.05 -27.44 17.69
CA GLY A 69 27.47 -28.80 17.31
C GLY A 69 28.97 -29.04 17.26
N THR A 70 29.81 -28.00 17.38
CA THR A 70 31.28 -28.09 17.15
C THR A 70 32.15 -27.83 18.37
N GLN A 71 31.60 -27.46 19.52
CA GLN A 71 32.35 -27.22 20.76
C GLN A 71 31.74 -27.93 21.97
N GLU A 72 32.59 -28.50 22.84
CA GLU A 72 32.31 -29.03 24.19
C GLU A 72 31.78 -27.95 25.16
N ASN A 73 30.73 -27.20 24.78
CA ASN A 73 30.28 -26.02 25.50
C ASN A 73 28.75 -26.01 25.70
N ASN A 74 28.18 -27.17 26.00
CA ASN A 74 26.74 -27.38 26.22
C ASN A 74 26.15 -26.49 27.33
N GLY A 75 26.97 -26.00 28.27
CA GLY A 75 26.52 -25.07 29.32
C GLY A 75 26.13 -23.67 28.82
N ASN A 76 26.79 -23.17 27.75
CA ASN A 76 26.60 -21.80 27.27
C ASN A 76 25.45 -21.66 26.26
N PHE A 77 25.09 -22.74 25.54
CA PHE A 77 24.04 -22.69 24.52
C PHE A 77 22.67 -22.40 25.12
N MET A 78 22.29 -23.09 26.20
CA MET A 78 20.97 -22.92 26.82
C MET A 78 20.82 -21.55 27.47
N GLU A 79 21.91 -20.99 28.00
CA GLU A 79 21.95 -19.62 28.53
C GLU A 79 21.75 -18.57 27.43
N GLU A 80 22.41 -18.72 26.27
CA GLU A 80 22.24 -17.83 25.12
C GLU A 80 20.84 -17.90 24.52
N VAL A 81 20.25 -19.10 24.45
CA VAL A 81 18.84 -19.27 24.03
C VAL A 81 17.89 -18.58 25.03
N GLY A 82 18.14 -18.73 26.33
CA GLY A 82 17.38 -18.04 27.38
C GLY A 82 17.43 -16.51 27.25
N LYS A 83 18.63 -15.95 27.01
CA LYS A 83 18.81 -14.52 26.76
C LYS A 83 18.10 -14.06 25.47
N CYS A 84 18.21 -14.82 24.39
CA CYS A 84 17.53 -14.50 23.12
C CYS A 84 16.01 -14.53 23.26
N SER A 85 15.45 -15.50 24.01
CA SER A 85 14.02 -15.59 24.29
C SER A 85 13.52 -14.35 25.04
N LEU A 86 14.25 -13.88 26.06
CA LEU A 86 13.92 -12.64 26.77
C LEU A 86 13.96 -11.42 25.84
N TYR A 87 14.95 -11.31 24.94
CA TYR A 87 14.98 -10.22 23.96
C TYR A 87 13.79 -10.23 23.01
N PHE A 88 13.31 -11.41 22.59
CA PHE A 88 12.08 -11.50 21.80
C PHE A 88 10.85 -11.01 22.57
N VAL A 89 10.75 -11.32 23.87
CA VAL A 89 9.65 -10.82 24.71
C VAL A 89 9.72 -9.29 24.86
N TYR A 90 10.90 -8.73 25.15
CA TYR A 90 11.05 -7.28 25.24
C TYR A 90 10.75 -6.57 23.92
N LEU A 91 11.19 -7.15 22.80
CA LEU A 91 10.87 -6.61 21.48
C LEU A 91 9.36 -6.69 21.20
N ALA A 92 8.70 -7.81 21.50
CA ALA A 92 7.26 -7.97 21.31
C ALA A 92 6.45 -6.95 22.11
N LEU A 93 6.83 -6.70 23.37
CA LEU A 93 6.21 -5.66 24.19
C LEU A 93 6.44 -4.26 23.62
N ALA A 94 7.64 -3.97 23.13
CA ALA A 94 7.94 -2.68 22.48
C ALA A 94 7.12 -2.49 21.20
N VAL A 95 7.04 -3.51 20.34
CA VAL A 95 6.25 -3.49 19.10
C VAL A 95 4.78 -3.31 19.40
N LEU A 96 4.25 -3.99 20.43
CA LEU A 96 2.85 -3.81 20.84
C LEU A 96 2.54 -2.34 21.16
N VAL A 97 3.41 -1.67 21.91
CA VAL A 97 3.22 -0.25 22.26
C VAL A 97 3.33 0.64 21.02
N ILE A 98 4.32 0.38 20.15
CA ILE A 98 4.57 1.17 18.93
C ILE A 98 3.42 1.02 17.93
N ALA A 99 2.99 -0.21 17.64
CA ALA A 99 1.89 -0.51 16.73
C ALA A 99 0.54 -0.01 17.27
N PHE A 100 0.32 -0.10 18.59
CA PHE A 100 -0.87 0.49 19.21
C PHE A 100 -0.86 2.03 19.09
N MET A 101 0.28 2.67 19.36
CA MET A 101 0.43 4.11 19.21
C MET A 101 0.19 4.57 17.77
N GLU A 102 0.74 3.85 16.80
CA GLU A 102 0.49 4.06 15.37
C GLU A 102 -1.00 4.02 15.06
N GLY A 103 -1.65 2.88 15.34
CA GLY A 103 -3.05 2.65 15.00
C GLY A 103 -3.98 3.66 15.69
N TYR A 104 -3.74 3.93 16.98
CA TYR A 104 -4.52 4.90 17.74
C TYR A 104 -4.36 6.33 17.19
N CYS A 105 -3.13 6.78 16.95
CA CYS A 105 -2.90 8.16 16.50
C CYS A 105 -3.46 8.41 15.09
N TRP A 106 -3.26 7.49 14.15
CA TRP A 106 -3.79 7.62 12.79
C TRP A 106 -5.31 7.49 12.75
N SER A 107 -5.89 6.52 13.48
CA SER A 107 -7.34 6.39 13.59
C SER A 107 -7.96 7.65 14.18
N ARG A 108 -7.42 8.17 15.30
CA ARG A 108 -7.97 9.36 15.95
C ARG A 108 -7.84 10.62 15.09
N THR A 109 -6.72 10.77 14.37
CA THR A 109 -6.53 11.87 13.41
C THR A 109 -7.57 11.79 12.30
N SER A 110 -7.82 10.59 11.76
CA SER A 110 -8.80 10.39 10.69
C SER A 110 -10.22 10.80 11.09
N GLU A 111 -10.66 10.41 12.30
CA GLU A 111 -11.98 10.76 12.83
C GLU A 111 -12.13 12.28 12.95
N ARG A 112 -11.13 12.96 13.51
CA ARG A 112 -11.17 14.41 13.73
C ARG A 112 -11.20 15.18 12.41
N GLN A 113 -10.40 14.78 11.42
CA GLN A 113 -10.41 15.40 10.10
C GLN A 113 -11.76 15.22 9.41
N VAL A 114 -12.28 13.99 9.40
CA VAL A 114 -13.57 13.66 8.77
C VAL A 114 -14.72 14.44 9.39
N LEU A 115 -14.76 14.58 10.72
CA LEU A 115 -15.78 15.36 11.42
C LEU A 115 -15.73 16.84 11.04
N LYS A 116 -14.54 17.45 10.96
CA LYS A 116 -14.38 18.84 10.53
C LYS A 116 -14.80 19.05 9.08
N ILE A 117 -14.41 18.13 8.19
CA ILE A 117 -14.79 18.17 6.78
C ILE A 117 -16.31 18.10 6.66
N ARG A 118 -16.97 17.17 7.38
CA ARG A 118 -18.43 17.06 7.38
C ARG A 118 -19.11 18.32 7.88
N TYR A 119 -18.60 18.92 8.96
CA TYR A 119 -19.13 20.17 9.51
C TYR A 119 -18.99 21.33 8.52
N LYS A 120 -17.80 21.53 7.94
CA LYS A 120 -17.51 22.61 6.98
C LYS A 120 -18.27 22.44 5.68
N TYR A 121 -18.45 21.21 5.22
CA TYR A 121 -19.26 20.91 4.06
C TYR A 121 -20.72 21.26 4.31
N LEU A 122 -21.29 20.87 5.47
CA LEU A 122 -22.65 21.25 5.84
C LEU A 122 -22.81 22.78 5.95
N GLU A 123 -21.84 23.47 6.58
CA GLU A 123 -21.81 24.93 6.65
C GLU A 123 -21.81 25.57 5.26
N ALA A 124 -21.05 25.03 4.31
CA ALA A 124 -20.98 25.52 2.94
C ALA A 124 -22.30 25.26 2.17
N VAL A 125 -22.88 24.07 2.30
CA VAL A 125 -24.17 23.72 1.66
C VAL A 125 -25.29 24.63 2.17
N LEU A 126 -25.35 24.91 3.47
CA LEU A 126 -26.37 25.79 4.06
C LEU A 126 -26.22 27.27 3.67
N ARG A 127 -25.05 27.69 3.17
CA ARG A 127 -24.81 29.06 2.68
C ARG A 127 -25.14 29.25 1.21
N GLN A 128 -25.46 28.16 0.51
CA GLN A 128 -25.72 28.19 -0.91
C GLN A 128 -27.09 28.80 -1.21
N GLU A 129 -27.20 29.50 -2.34
CA GLU A 129 -28.45 30.13 -2.76
C GLU A 129 -29.55 29.10 -3.08
N VAL A 130 -30.82 29.49 -2.95
CA VAL A 130 -31.96 28.61 -3.21
C VAL A 130 -31.93 28.06 -4.64
N GLY A 131 -31.45 28.86 -5.61
CA GLY A 131 -31.29 28.44 -7.00
C GLY A 131 -30.36 27.24 -7.23
N PHE A 132 -29.44 26.95 -6.31
CA PHE A 132 -28.61 25.74 -6.35
C PHE A 132 -29.39 24.47 -5.97
N PHE A 133 -30.39 24.60 -5.09
CA PHE A 133 -31.26 23.48 -4.72
C PHE A 133 -32.41 23.29 -5.71
N ASP A 134 -32.74 24.34 -6.46
CA ASP A 134 -33.73 24.28 -7.55
C ASP A 134 -33.13 23.77 -8.87
N SER A 135 -31.81 23.78 -9.03
CA SER A 135 -31.16 23.16 -10.20
C SER A 135 -31.28 21.63 -10.10
N GLN A 136 -31.77 20.99 -11.18
CA GLN A 136 -31.90 19.52 -11.28
C GLN A 136 -30.54 18.78 -11.23
N GLU A 137 -29.42 19.49 -11.12
CA GLU A 137 -28.06 18.93 -11.14
C GLU A 137 -27.59 18.42 -9.78
N ALA A 138 -28.26 18.74 -8.67
CA ALA A 138 -27.85 18.30 -7.33
C ALA A 138 -29.05 17.95 -6.46
N THR A 139 -29.58 16.73 -6.60
CA THR A 139 -30.65 16.26 -5.71
C THR A 139 -30.15 16.26 -4.26
N THR A 140 -30.94 16.72 -3.29
CA THR A 140 -30.53 16.74 -1.87
C THR A 140 -29.99 15.39 -1.37
N SER A 141 -30.56 14.29 -1.86
CA SER A 141 -30.10 12.92 -1.58
C SER A 141 -28.72 12.61 -2.15
N GLU A 142 -28.37 13.15 -3.31
CA GLU A 142 -27.09 12.98 -3.96
C GLU A 142 -25.97 13.71 -3.23
N ILE A 143 -26.24 14.94 -2.77
CA ILE A 143 -25.34 15.73 -1.93
C ILE A 143 -25.02 14.97 -0.62
N ILE A 144 -26.04 14.42 0.04
CA ILE A 144 -25.87 13.64 1.30
C ILE A 144 -25.11 12.33 1.06
N ASN A 145 -25.32 11.67 -0.08
CA ASN A 145 -24.60 10.45 -0.43
C ASN A 145 -23.14 10.72 -0.79
N SER A 146 -22.85 11.78 -1.57
CA SER A 146 -21.49 12.17 -1.95
C SER A 146 -20.66 12.51 -0.72
N ILE A 147 -21.14 13.40 0.17
CA ILE A 147 -20.39 13.74 1.39
C ILE A 147 -20.08 12.50 2.24
N SER A 148 -21.04 11.59 2.41
CA SER A 148 -20.87 10.39 3.23
C SER A 148 -19.84 9.44 2.61
N LYS A 149 -19.93 9.21 1.29
CA LYS A 149 -19.02 8.34 0.55
C LYS A 149 -17.60 8.93 0.51
N ASP A 150 -17.47 10.19 0.11
CA ASP A 150 -16.18 10.85 -0.07
C ASP A 150 -15.44 11.00 1.27
N THR A 151 -16.15 11.32 2.35
CA THR A 151 -15.54 11.40 3.68
C THR A 151 -15.14 10.04 4.24
N SER A 152 -15.88 8.97 3.91
CA SER A 152 -15.50 7.61 4.30
C SER A 152 -14.23 7.14 3.57
N LEU A 153 -14.09 7.49 2.28
CA LEU A 153 -12.86 7.24 1.52
C LEU A 153 -11.66 8.00 2.11
N ILE A 154 -11.85 9.28 2.47
CA ILE A 154 -10.80 10.07 3.13
C ILE A 154 -10.41 9.42 4.47
N GLN A 155 -11.38 8.92 5.23
CA GLN A 155 -11.13 8.23 6.49
C GLN A 155 -10.25 7.00 6.27
N GLU A 156 -10.62 6.12 5.34
CA GLU A 156 -9.87 4.89 5.02
C GLU A 156 -8.42 5.21 4.60
N VAL A 157 -8.25 6.19 3.73
CA VAL A 157 -6.92 6.62 3.27
C VAL A 157 -6.08 7.09 4.45
N LEU A 158 -6.63 7.94 5.32
CA LEU A 158 -5.88 8.55 6.41
C LEU A 158 -5.62 7.59 7.58
N SER A 159 -6.56 6.69 7.90
CA SER A 159 -6.44 5.76 9.03
C SER A 159 -5.66 4.49 8.71
N GLU A 160 -5.66 4.04 7.45
CA GLU A 160 -5.11 2.73 7.08
C GLU A 160 -4.01 2.86 6.02
N LYS A 161 -4.27 3.57 4.92
CA LYS A 161 -3.34 3.55 3.78
C LYS A 161 -2.08 4.36 4.01
N VAL A 162 -2.19 5.53 4.63
CA VAL A 162 -1.04 6.37 4.99
C VAL A 162 -0.09 5.66 5.98
N PRO A 163 -0.55 5.12 7.13
CA PRO A 163 0.33 4.36 8.03
C PRO A 163 0.99 3.16 7.35
N LEU A 164 0.23 2.35 6.60
CA LEU A 164 0.78 1.20 5.87
C LEU A 164 1.86 1.61 4.87
N PHE A 165 1.67 2.72 4.15
CA PHE A 165 2.67 3.24 3.23
C PHE A 165 3.96 3.64 3.95
N LEU A 166 3.85 4.34 5.09
CA LEU A 166 4.99 4.74 5.91
C LEU A 166 5.71 3.52 6.51
N MET A 167 4.96 2.54 6.99
CA MET A 167 5.50 1.27 7.49
C MET A 167 6.27 0.54 6.39
N HIS A 168 5.69 0.36 5.20
CA HIS A 168 6.37 -0.29 4.07
C HIS A 168 7.63 0.45 3.62
N ALA A 169 7.58 1.79 3.58
CA ALA A 169 8.76 2.61 3.29
C ALA A 169 9.85 2.40 4.35
N SER A 170 9.47 2.33 5.63
CA SER A 170 10.38 2.05 6.74
C SER A 170 11.04 0.68 6.63
N VAL A 171 10.26 -0.38 6.36
CA VAL A 171 10.78 -1.74 6.18
C VAL A 171 11.77 -1.79 5.02
N PHE A 172 11.49 -1.09 3.92
CA PHE A 172 12.39 -1.04 2.77
C PHE A 172 13.73 -0.38 3.11
N VAL A 173 13.68 0.83 3.67
CA VAL A 173 14.89 1.60 3.99
C VAL A 173 15.71 0.89 5.06
N SER A 174 15.06 0.42 6.13
CA SER A 174 15.72 -0.34 7.18
C SER A 174 16.22 -1.69 6.67
N GLY A 175 15.46 -2.41 5.84
CA GLY A 175 15.88 -3.68 5.25
C GLY A 175 17.17 -3.56 4.44
N LEU A 176 17.29 -2.51 3.61
CA LEU A 176 18.51 -2.22 2.85
C LEU A 176 19.70 -1.90 3.77
N ALA A 177 19.47 -1.05 4.79
CA ALA A 177 20.51 -0.66 5.74
C ALA A 177 21.01 -1.85 6.58
N PHE A 178 20.09 -2.66 7.12
CA PHE A 178 20.42 -3.85 7.91
C PHE A 178 21.09 -4.93 7.05
N ALA A 179 20.64 -5.16 5.82
CA ALA A 179 21.28 -6.11 4.92
C ALA A 179 22.73 -5.71 4.61
N ALA A 180 22.99 -4.44 4.32
CA ALA A 180 24.33 -3.91 4.09
C ALA A 180 25.21 -3.98 5.36
N TYR A 181 24.64 -3.73 6.53
CA TYR A 181 25.32 -3.84 7.83
C TYR A 181 25.74 -5.28 8.17
N PHE A 182 24.86 -6.26 7.92
CA PHE A 182 25.16 -7.66 8.22
C PHE A 182 26.21 -8.24 7.27
N SER A 183 26.04 -8.05 5.96
CA SER A 183 27.00 -8.48 4.95
C SER A 183 26.92 -7.60 3.70
N TRP A 184 27.88 -6.68 3.58
CA TRP A 184 27.97 -5.80 2.41
C TRP A 184 28.17 -6.58 1.09
N ARG A 185 28.90 -7.72 1.14
CA ARG A 185 29.14 -8.58 -0.04
C ARG A 185 27.85 -9.22 -0.54
N LEU A 186 27.02 -9.73 0.37
CA LEU A 186 25.73 -10.31 0.00
C LEU A 186 24.77 -9.24 -0.52
N SER A 187 24.74 -8.07 0.14
CA SER A 187 23.89 -6.96 -0.28
C SER A 187 24.20 -6.46 -1.70
N LEU A 188 25.48 -6.42 -2.10
CA LEU A 188 25.87 -6.05 -3.46
C LEU A 188 25.36 -7.04 -4.51
N VAL A 189 25.42 -8.34 -4.21
CA VAL A 189 24.93 -9.40 -5.10
C VAL A 189 23.40 -9.46 -5.14
N ALA A 190 22.74 -9.06 -4.04
CA ALA A 190 21.29 -9.00 -3.96
C ALA A 190 20.70 -7.75 -4.66
N PHE A 191 21.48 -6.67 -4.83
CA PHE A 191 20.98 -5.42 -5.42
C PHE A 191 20.24 -5.57 -6.78
N PRO A 192 20.74 -6.35 -7.75
CA PRO A 192 20.03 -6.57 -9.02
C PRO A 192 18.71 -7.34 -8.86
N THR A 193 18.58 -8.22 -7.86
CA THR A 193 17.35 -8.99 -7.64
C THR A 193 16.22 -8.11 -7.11
N LEU A 194 16.55 -6.99 -6.46
CA LEU A 194 15.59 -5.98 -6.02
C LEU A 194 14.98 -5.23 -7.21
N LEU A 195 15.77 -4.87 -8.21
CA LEU A 195 15.25 -4.29 -9.46
C LEU A 195 14.35 -5.28 -10.20
N LEU A 196 14.70 -6.57 -10.17
CA LEU A 196 13.90 -7.65 -10.75
C LEU A 196 12.54 -7.81 -10.05
N LEU A 197 12.41 -7.47 -8.76
CA LEU A 197 11.14 -7.48 -8.02
C LEU A 197 10.31 -6.21 -8.26
N ILE A 198 10.96 -5.05 -8.31
CA ILE A 198 10.27 -3.76 -8.39
C ILE A 198 9.73 -3.51 -9.80
N ILE A 199 10.54 -3.72 -10.85
CA ILE A 199 10.17 -3.37 -12.23
C ILE A 199 8.86 -4.04 -12.69
N PRO A 200 8.69 -5.37 -12.56
CA PRO A 200 7.44 -6.01 -12.93
C PRO A 200 6.27 -5.49 -12.09
N GLY A 201 6.46 -5.32 -10.78
CA GLY A 201 5.45 -4.76 -9.88
C GLY A 201 4.93 -3.39 -10.34
N MET A 202 5.84 -2.49 -10.74
CA MET A 202 5.47 -1.17 -11.28
C MET A 202 4.70 -1.26 -12.59
N ILE A 203 5.15 -2.11 -13.52
CA ILE A 203 4.50 -2.29 -14.83
C ILE A 203 3.08 -2.82 -14.65
N TYR A 204 2.91 -3.86 -13.82
CA TYR A 204 1.60 -4.43 -13.53
C TYR A 204 0.71 -3.45 -12.77
N GLY A 205 1.23 -2.71 -11.80
CA GLY A 205 0.47 -1.68 -11.07
C GLY A 205 -0.11 -0.62 -12.01
N LYS A 206 0.72 -0.09 -12.94
CA LYS A 206 0.26 0.86 -13.96
C LYS A 206 -0.78 0.26 -14.91
N TYR A 207 -0.59 -0.99 -15.32
CA TYR A 207 -1.52 -1.67 -16.21
C TYR A 207 -2.88 -1.94 -15.54
N LEU A 208 -2.87 -2.36 -14.27
CA LEU A 208 -4.08 -2.54 -13.47
C LEU A 208 -4.82 -1.22 -13.30
N LEU A 209 -4.12 -0.13 -12.98
CA LEU A 209 -4.72 1.20 -12.87
C LEU A 209 -5.38 1.64 -14.18
N TYR A 210 -4.72 1.40 -15.32
CA TYR A 210 -5.27 1.69 -16.65
C TYR A 210 -6.58 0.92 -16.90
N LEU A 211 -6.58 -0.40 -16.66
CA LEU A 211 -7.78 -1.23 -16.84
C LEU A 211 -8.91 -0.79 -15.93
N ALA A 212 -8.57 -0.43 -14.70
CA ALA A 212 -9.55 -0.09 -13.70
C ALA A 212 -10.18 1.29 -13.99
N LYS A 213 -9.39 2.26 -14.50
CA LYS A 213 -9.89 3.55 -15.00
C LYS A 213 -10.80 3.36 -16.21
N GLN A 214 -10.45 2.43 -17.11
CA GLN A 214 -11.28 2.09 -18.25
C GLN A 214 -12.61 1.46 -17.80
N SER A 215 -12.57 0.54 -16.84
CA SER A 215 -13.76 -0.08 -16.23
C SER A 215 -14.68 0.98 -15.61
N PHE A 216 -14.12 1.91 -14.82
CA PHE A 216 -14.87 3.00 -14.21
C PHE A 216 -15.58 3.89 -15.25
N ASN A 217 -14.90 4.22 -16.36
CA ASN A 217 -15.48 5.02 -17.43
C ASN A 217 -16.63 4.30 -18.16
N GLU A 218 -16.52 2.99 -18.39
CA GLU A 218 -17.63 2.21 -18.98
C GLU A 218 -18.81 2.06 -18.01
N TYR A 219 -18.55 1.87 -16.70
CA TYR A 219 -19.58 1.91 -15.66
C TYR A 219 -20.29 3.27 -15.61
N GLY A 220 -19.56 4.38 -15.76
CA GLY A 220 -20.15 5.72 -15.83
C GLY A 220 -21.20 5.83 -16.93
N LYS A 221 -20.92 5.30 -18.13
CA LYS A 221 -21.88 5.28 -19.25
C LYS A 221 -23.12 4.44 -18.95
N ALA A 222 -22.94 3.28 -18.30
CA ALA A 222 -24.05 2.44 -17.88
C ALA A 222 -24.96 3.19 -16.88
N ASN A 223 -24.37 3.87 -15.91
CA ASN A 223 -25.10 4.68 -14.93
C ASN A 223 -25.87 5.82 -15.61
N THR A 224 -25.27 6.56 -16.55
CA THR A 224 -25.98 7.63 -17.27
C THR A 224 -27.20 7.12 -18.04
N ILE A 225 -27.11 5.95 -18.69
CA ILE A 225 -28.26 5.36 -19.40
C ILE A 225 -29.35 4.96 -18.40
N LEU A 226 -28.95 4.37 -17.27
CA LEU A 226 -29.89 3.98 -16.21
C LEU A 226 -30.61 5.21 -15.64
N GLU A 227 -29.86 6.27 -15.36
CA GLU A 227 -30.37 7.53 -14.84
C GLU A 227 -31.37 8.18 -15.81
N GLN A 228 -31.06 8.22 -17.12
CA GLN A 228 -31.98 8.70 -18.15
C GLN A 228 -33.25 7.85 -18.25
N ALA A 229 -33.11 6.52 -18.19
CA ALA A 229 -34.22 5.59 -18.28
C ALA A 229 -35.16 5.70 -17.07
N LEU A 230 -34.60 5.79 -15.86
CA LEU A 230 -35.36 5.91 -14.61
C LEU A 230 -35.97 7.31 -14.46
N GLY A 231 -35.23 8.36 -14.82
CA GLY A 231 -35.74 9.74 -14.82
C GLY A 231 -36.92 9.94 -15.76
N SER A 232 -36.96 9.19 -16.87
CA SER A 232 -38.05 9.22 -17.86
C SER A 232 -38.87 7.93 -17.91
N ILE A 233 -39.08 7.28 -16.77
CA ILE A 233 -39.70 5.94 -16.71
C ILE A 233 -41.08 5.87 -17.39
N LYS A 234 -41.90 6.93 -17.29
CA LYS A 234 -43.21 7.02 -17.97
C LYS A 234 -43.08 6.97 -19.49
N THR A 235 -42.04 7.61 -20.05
CA THR A 235 -41.73 7.58 -21.48
C THR A 235 -41.24 6.20 -21.92
N VAL A 236 -40.43 5.54 -21.09
CA VAL A 236 -40.01 4.15 -21.36
C VAL A 236 -41.21 3.21 -21.46
N TYR A 237 -42.16 3.33 -20.54
CA TYR A 237 -43.41 2.55 -20.56
C TYR A 237 -44.30 2.90 -21.76
N SER A 238 -44.48 4.19 -22.08
CA SER A 238 -45.35 4.61 -23.19
C SER A 238 -44.86 4.13 -24.56
N PHE A 239 -43.55 3.94 -24.71
CA PHE A 239 -42.93 3.40 -25.92
C PHE A 239 -42.61 1.89 -25.84
N THR A 240 -42.99 1.20 -24.76
CA THR A 240 -42.66 -0.22 -24.51
C THR A 240 -41.16 -0.52 -24.73
N ALA A 241 -40.30 0.40 -24.30
CA ALA A 241 -38.86 0.38 -24.60
C ALA A 241 -38.01 -0.39 -23.58
N GLU A 242 -38.64 -1.05 -22.60
CA GLU A 242 -37.99 -1.71 -21.45
C GLU A 242 -36.93 -2.72 -21.91
N LYS A 243 -37.31 -3.62 -22.83
CA LYS A 243 -36.38 -4.64 -23.38
C LYS A 243 -35.19 -4.00 -24.08
N ARG A 244 -35.42 -2.94 -24.86
CA ARG A 244 -34.36 -2.23 -25.59
C ARG A 244 -33.36 -1.56 -24.65
N ILE A 245 -33.83 -1.02 -23.52
CA ILE A 245 -32.95 -0.41 -22.51
C ILE A 245 -32.19 -1.49 -21.75
N ALA A 246 -32.86 -2.59 -21.38
CA ALA A 246 -32.22 -3.73 -20.74
C ALA A 246 -31.11 -4.33 -21.62
N GLU A 247 -31.36 -4.51 -22.92
CA GLU A 247 -30.36 -4.97 -23.89
C GLU A 247 -29.16 -4.01 -23.99
N LYS A 248 -29.41 -2.70 -24.06
CA LYS A 248 -28.34 -1.68 -24.06
C LYS A 248 -27.50 -1.74 -22.78
N TYR A 249 -28.14 -1.87 -21.62
CA TYR A 249 -27.45 -1.97 -20.34
C TYR A 249 -26.63 -3.27 -20.24
N SER A 250 -27.20 -4.39 -20.68
CA SER A 250 -26.51 -5.70 -20.78
C SER A 250 -25.26 -5.63 -21.65
N ALA A 251 -25.34 -4.97 -22.82
CA ALA A 251 -24.19 -4.83 -23.71
C ALA A 251 -23.01 -4.05 -23.08
N ILE A 252 -23.29 -3.06 -22.23
CA ILE A 252 -22.25 -2.32 -21.50
C ILE A 252 -21.69 -3.15 -20.34
N LEU A 253 -22.55 -3.88 -19.63
CA LEU A 253 -22.14 -4.82 -18.58
C LEU A 253 -21.23 -5.93 -19.13
N ASP A 254 -21.53 -6.48 -20.31
CA ASP A 254 -20.68 -7.49 -20.95
C ASP A 254 -19.28 -6.96 -21.22
N ARG A 255 -19.19 -5.72 -21.74
CA ARG A 255 -17.90 -5.06 -21.97
C ARG A 255 -17.13 -4.86 -20.67
N THR A 256 -17.83 -4.46 -19.62
CA THR A 256 -17.26 -4.24 -18.29
C THR A 256 -16.79 -5.55 -17.65
N THR A 257 -17.55 -6.62 -17.85
CA THR A 257 -17.18 -7.98 -17.42
C THR A 257 -15.90 -8.44 -18.14
N GLN A 258 -15.78 -8.19 -19.45
CA GLN A 258 -14.54 -8.50 -20.19
C GLN A 258 -13.33 -7.71 -19.66
N LEU A 259 -13.52 -6.42 -19.29
CA LEU A 259 -12.46 -5.63 -18.64
C LEU A 259 -12.10 -6.21 -17.26
N GLY A 260 -13.10 -6.63 -16.48
CA GLY A 260 -12.91 -7.30 -15.20
C GLY A 260 -12.14 -8.63 -15.33
N ILE A 261 -12.44 -9.43 -16.35
CA ILE A 261 -11.70 -10.67 -16.65
C ILE A 261 -10.23 -10.34 -17.00
N LYS A 262 -9.99 -9.34 -17.86
CA LYS A 262 -8.62 -8.89 -18.18
C LYS A 262 -7.88 -8.40 -16.96
N GLN A 263 -8.55 -7.65 -16.08
CA GLN A 263 -8.00 -7.18 -14.81
C GLN A 263 -7.69 -8.36 -13.87
N GLY A 264 -8.56 -9.37 -13.81
CA GLY A 264 -8.36 -10.59 -13.04
C GLY A 264 -7.15 -11.39 -13.50
N ILE A 265 -7.00 -11.58 -14.82
CA ILE A 265 -5.83 -12.25 -15.41
C ILE A 265 -4.55 -11.45 -15.14
N ALA A 266 -4.58 -10.12 -15.34
CA ALA A 266 -3.44 -9.26 -15.06
C ALA A 266 -3.03 -9.31 -13.58
N LYS A 267 -4.01 -9.32 -12.66
CA LYS A 267 -3.79 -9.48 -11.22
C LYS A 267 -3.21 -10.86 -10.90
N GLY A 268 -3.74 -11.92 -11.50
CA GLY A 268 -3.23 -13.29 -11.33
C GLY A 268 -1.77 -13.42 -11.78
N LEU A 269 -1.42 -12.84 -12.93
CA LEU A 269 -0.04 -12.79 -13.40
C LEU A 269 0.86 -11.97 -12.47
N ALA A 270 0.40 -10.81 -11.98
CA ALA A 270 1.17 -10.00 -11.04
C ALA A 270 1.48 -10.76 -9.74
N VAL A 271 0.48 -11.44 -9.16
CA VAL A 271 0.67 -12.31 -7.98
C VAL A 271 1.60 -13.48 -8.32
N GLY A 272 1.44 -14.11 -9.48
CA GLY A 272 2.33 -15.18 -9.94
C GLY A 272 3.80 -14.74 -10.05
N CYS A 273 4.06 -13.53 -10.54
CA CYS A 273 5.40 -12.95 -10.60
C CYS A 273 6.01 -12.72 -9.21
N THR A 274 5.22 -12.50 -8.16
CA THR A 274 5.76 -12.47 -6.79
C THR A 274 6.35 -13.81 -6.38
N GLY A 275 5.95 -14.92 -7.01
CA GLY A 275 6.57 -16.24 -6.86
C GLY A 275 8.03 -16.31 -7.32
N CYS A 276 8.49 -15.38 -8.17
CA CYS A 276 9.91 -15.25 -8.50
C CYS A 276 10.77 -14.92 -7.26
N SER A 277 10.17 -14.42 -6.18
CA SER A 277 10.85 -14.25 -4.90
C SER A 277 11.46 -15.56 -4.39
N PHE A 278 10.82 -16.72 -4.59
CA PHE A 278 11.37 -18.02 -4.17
C PHE A 278 12.68 -18.35 -4.91
N ALA A 279 12.81 -17.97 -6.18
CA ALA A 279 14.07 -18.12 -6.91
C ALA A 279 15.15 -17.19 -6.34
N ILE A 280 14.79 -15.99 -5.91
CA ILE A 280 15.70 -15.05 -5.25
C ILE A 280 16.13 -15.60 -3.89
N TRP A 281 15.20 -16.16 -3.10
CA TRP A 281 15.49 -16.86 -1.85
C TRP A 281 16.51 -17.99 -2.06
N ALA A 282 16.28 -18.84 -3.07
CA ALA A 282 17.19 -19.94 -3.40
C ALA A 282 18.57 -19.44 -3.83
N PHE A 283 18.63 -18.39 -4.65
CA PHE A 283 19.88 -17.79 -5.10
C PHE A 283 20.68 -17.17 -3.95
N LEU A 284 20.04 -16.39 -3.07
CA LEU A 284 20.70 -15.81 -1.89
C LEU A 284 21.15 -16.89 -0.91
N ALA A 285 20.37 -17.96 -0.73
CA ALA A 285 20.78 -19.09 0.10
C ALA A 285 22.01 -19.81 -0.48
N TRP A 286 22.05 -20.05 -1.80
CA TRP A 286 23.19 -20.67 -2.47
C TRP A 286 24.46 -19.81 -2.37
N TYR A 287 24.37 -18.52 -2.69
CA TYR A 287 25.52 -17.61 -2.63
C TYR A 287 25.94 -17.35 -1.17
N GLY A 288 24.97 -17.21 -0.27
CA GLY A 288 25.19 -17.09 1.17
C GLY A 288 25.96 -18.28 1.74
N SER A 289 25.58 -19.51 1.37
CA SER A 289 26.31 -20.73 1.75
C SER A 289 27.77 -20.69 1.30
N ARG A 290 28.05 -20.25 0.07
CA ARG A 290 29.44 -20.06 -0.42
C ARG A 290 30.21 -19.02 0.41
N LEU A 291 29.57 -17.94 0.86
CA LEU A 291 30.20 -16.95 1.74
C LEU A 291 30.58 -17.55 3.10
N VAL A 292 29.69 -18.35 3.69
CA VAL A 292 29.98 -19.05 4.95
C VAL A 292 31.17 -19.99 4.77
N MET A 293 31.15 -20.84 3.73
CA MET A 293 32.17 -21.87 3.52
C MET A 293 33.55 -21.31 3.15
N TYR A 294 33.63 -20.32 2.26
CA TYR A 294 34.90 -19.87 1.68
C TYR A 294 35.42 -18.55 2.26
N LYS A 295 34.58 -17.75 2.90
CA LYS A 295 34.96 -16.44 3.47
C LYS A 295 34.81 -16.37 4.98
N GLY A 296 34.34 -17.43 5.64
CA GLY A 296 34.22 -17.52 7.10
C GLY A 296 33.17 -16.57 7.68
N GLU A 297 32.22 -16.12 6.87
CA GLU A 297 31.11 -15.27 7.35
C GLU A 297 30.15 -16.08 8.22
N SER A 298 29.54 -15.43 9.21
CA SER A 298 28.60 -16.11 10.11
C SER A 298 27.27 -16.42 9.40
N GLY A 299 26.81 -17.67 9.51
CA GLY A 299 25.58 -18.14 8.87
C GLY A 299 24.33 -17.37 9.31
N GLY A 300 24.22 -17.04 10.60
CA GLY A 300 23.12 -16.23 11.12
C GLY A 300 23.09 -14.81 10.57
N ARG A 301 24.24 -14.15 10.35
CA ARG A 301 24.30 -12.82 9.72
C ARG A 301 23.85 -12.87 8.27
N ILE A 302 24.26 -13.89 7.53
CA ILE A 302 23.86 -14.10 6.13
C ILE A 302 22.37 -14.41 6.02
N TYR A 303 21.83 -15.22 6.93
CA TYR A 303 20.41 -15.46 7.05
C TYR A 303 19.65 -14.14 7.24
N ALA A 304 19.98 -13.37 8.28
CA ALA A 304 19.31 -12.11 8.57
C ALA A 304 19.43 -11.10 7.41
N ALA A 305 20.62 -10.96 6.82
CA ALA A 305 20.83 -10.11 5.65
C ALA A 305 19.94 -10.50 4.46
N SER A 306 19.82 -11.80 4.17
CA SER A 306 18.99 -12.30 3.08
C SER A 306 17.52 -12.00 3.31
N ILE A 307 17.02 -12.25 4.53
CA ILE A 307 15.62 -12.01 4.88
C ILE A 307 15.30 -10.50 4.84
N SER A 308 16.12 -9.67 5.50
CA SER A 308 15.94 -8.22 5.53
C SER A 308 15.87 -7.62 4.13
N PHE A 309 16.73 -8.10 3.23
CA PHE A 309 16.78 -7.64 1.85
C PHE A 309 15.52 -8.04 1.06
N ILE A 310 15.12 -9.31 1.12
CA ILE A 310 13.96 -9.80 0.37
C ILE A 310 12.66 -9.19 0.90
N LEU A 311 12.49 -9.12 2.22
CA LEU A 311 11.33 -8.45 2.82
C LEU A 311 11.27 -7.00 2.35
N GLY A 312 12.37 -6.24 2.46
CA GLY A 312 12.43 -4.87 1.97
C GLY A 312 11.96 -4.74 0.50
N GLY A 313 12.45 -5.60 -0.39
CA GLY A 313 12.02 -5.62 -1.79
C GLY A 313 10.54 -5.96 -1.99
N LEU A 314 10.02 -6.96 -1.26
CA LEU A 314 8.61 -7.36 -1.33
C LEU A 314 7.66 -6.28 -0.84
N TYR A 315 7.98 -5.61 0.27
CA TYR A 315 7.14 -4.53 0.82
C TYR A 315 7.06 -3.32 -0.11
N VAL A 316 8.10 -3.02 -0.88
CA VAL A 316 8.00 -2.00 -1.96
C VAL A 316 7.02 -2.44 -3.04
N SER A 317 7.14 -3.68 -3.51
CA SER A 317 6.22 -4.21 -4.52
C SER A 317 4.76 -4.20 -4.02
N TYR A 318 4.52 -4.58 -2.76
CA TYR A 318 3.19 -4.51 -2.15
C TYR A 318 2.69 -3.06 -1.99
N SER A 319 3.53 -2.13 -1.56
CA SER A 319 3.14 -0.72 -1.41
C SER A 319 2.65 -0.11 -2.73
N HIS A 320 3.31 -0.45 -3.85
CA HIS A 320 2.92 0.04 -5.16
C HIS A 320 1.61 -0.62 -5.64
N GLN A 321 1.42 -1.90 -5.33
CA GLN A 321 0.21 -2.62 -5.66
C GLN A 321 -1.00 -2.07 -4.88
N VAL A 322 -0.85 -1.80 -3.58
CA VAL A 322 -1.87 -1.12 -2.76
C VAL A 322 -2.17 0.26 -3.35
N SER A 323 -1.16 1.08 -3.62
CA SER A 323 -1.36 2.42 -4.20
C SER A 323 -2.08 2.39 -5.56
N SER A 324 -1.91 1.34 -6.37
CA SER A 324 -2.59 1.22 -7.67
C SER A 324 -4.05 0.76 -7.59
N TYR A 325 -4.49 0.14 -6.49
CA TYR A 325 -5.88 -0.30 -6.33
C TYR A 325 -6.84 0.82 -5.87
N TYR A 326 -6.33 1.85 -5.20
CA TYR A 326 -7.14 2.89 -4.55
C TYR A 326 -7.14 4.24 -5.29
N VAL A 327 -6.52 4.33 -6.46
CA VAL A 327 -6.59 5.53 -7.34
C VAL A 327 -7.82 5.46 -8.29
N LEU A 328 -8.87 4.75 -7.86
CA LEU A 328 -10.20 4.73 -8.50
C LEU A 328 -11.26 5.18 -7.52
#